data_AF-A0A7K5PH88-F1
#
_entry.id   AF-A0A7K5PH88-F1
#
_cell.length_a   1.000
_cell.length_b   1.000
_cell.length_c   1.000
_cell.angle_alpha   90.00
_cell.angle_beta   90.00
_cell.angle_gamma   90.00
#
_symmetry.space_group_name_H-M   'P 1'
#
loop_
_entity.id
_entity.type
_entity.pdbx_description
1 polymer ?
#
loop_
_entity_poly.entity_id
_entity_poly.type
_entity_poly.pdbx_seq_one_letter_code
_entity_poly.pdbx_strand_id
1 'polypeptide(L)'
;ALLPFLILSGDWVAAENINFYNVRLPLDPTPFPNSFKCFTCDNAVDNYNCNRWAEDRWCPESARYCLTAHLFTARGESTSVTKRCATGEECHRVGC
;
A
#
# COMPACT_ATOMS: atom_id res chain seq x y z
N ALA A 1 -42.08 -20.62 -15.06
CA ALA A 1 -40.93 -21.22 -14.35
C ALA A 1 -40.56 -20.30 -13.19
N LEU A 2 -40.76 -20.73 -11.95
CA LEU A 2 -40.38 -19.97 -10.76
C LEU A 2 -38.93 -20.28 -10.44
N LEU A 3 -38.04 -19.31 -10.62
CA LEU A 3 -36.63 -19.42 -10.20
C LEU A 3 -36.58 -19.37 -8.67
N PRO A 4 -36.02 -20.38 -7.98
CA PRO A 4 -35.81 -20.28 -6.54
C PRO A 4 -34.67 -19.28 -6.29
N PHE A 5 -34.99 -18.16 -5.65
CA PHE A 5 -33.99 -17.26 -5.08
C PHE A 5 -33.32 -17.99 -3.91
N LEU A 6 -32.08 -18.44 -4.11
CA LEU A 6 -31.21 -18.87 -3.03
C LEU A 6 -30.79 -17.63 -2.24
N ILE A 7 -31.49 -17.35 -1.14
CA ILE A 7 -31.06 -16.34 -0.18
C ILE A 7 -29.89 -16.94 0.60
N LEU A 8 -28.66 -16.59 0.20
CA LEU A 8 -27.47 -16.80 1.02
C LEU A 8 -27.54 -15.83 2.21
N SER A 9 -28.06 -16.30 3.34
CA SER A 9 -27.89 -15.64 4.62
C SER A 9 -26.43 -15.83 5.06
N GLY A 10 -25.53 -15.04 4.48
CA GLY A 10 -24.19 -14.87 5.05
C GLY A 10 -24.34 -14.04 6.32
N ASP A 11 -23.82 -14.53 7.44
CA ASP A 11 -23.67 -13.72 8.64
C ASP A 11 -22.78 -12.53 8.30
N TRP A 12 -23.37 -11.34 8.25
CA TRP A 12 -22.63 -10.09 8.10
C TRP A 12 -21.91 -9.81 9.42
N VAL A 13 -20.73 -10.40 9.58
CA VAL A 13 -19.87 -10.11 10.72
C VAL A 13 -19.21 -8.76 10.49
N ALA A 14 -19.73 -7.72 11.13
CA ALA A 14 -19.06 -6.43 11.23
C ALA A 14 -17.90 -6.56 12.22
N ALA A 15 -16.67 -6.26 11.76
CA ALA A 15 -15.50 -6.22 12.62
C ALA A 15 -15.48 -4.93 13.46
N GLU A 16 -16.41 -4.80 14.41
CA GLU A 16 -16.37 -3.72 15.40
C GLU A 16 -15.58 -4.17 16.64
N ASN A 17 -14.65 -3.34 17.11
CA ASN A 17 -13.84 -3.56 18.32
C ASN A 17 -12.94 -4.82 18.33
N ILE A 18 -12.19 -5.08 17.26
CA ILE A 18 -11.07 -6.04 17.36
C ILE A 18 -10.00 -5.47 18.29
N ASN A 19 -9.88 -6.07 19.49
CA ASN A 19 -8.89 -5.70 20.48
C ASN A 19 -7.54 -6.40 20.18
N PHE A 20 -6.58 -5.64 19.66
CA PHE A 20 -5.22 -6.12 19.38
C PHE A 20 -4.26 -6.01 20.58
N TYR A 21 -4.70 -5.56 21.77
CA TYR A 21 -3.80 -5.27 22.90
C TYR A 21 -2.98 -6.48 23.36
N ASN A 22 -3.51 -7.69 23.20
CA ASN A 22 -2.84 -8.94 23.57
C ASN A 22 -2.47 -9.80 22.35
N VAL A 23 -2.59 -9.27 21.13
CA VAL A 23 -2.11 -9.95 19.92
C VAL A 23 -0.63 -9.65 19.79
N ARG A 24 0.20 -10.59 20.25
CA ARG A 24 1.61 -10.60 19.85
C ARG A 24 1.65 -11.02 18.39
N LEU A 25 1.61 -10.01 17.51
CA LEU A 25 1.99 -10.22 16.11
C LEU A 25 3.35 -10.93 16.12
N PRO A 26 3.59 -11.91 15.24
CA PRO A 26 4.94 -12.35 14.98
C PRO A 26 5.79 -11.08 14.86
N LEU A 27 6.87 -10.98 15.64
CA LEU A 27 7.89 -9.99 15.34
C LEU A 27 8.36 -10.40 13.96
N ASP A 28 7.81 -9.79 12.91
CA ASP A 28 8.12 -10.15 11.54
C ASP A 28 9.61 -9.88 11.41
N PRO A 29 10.45 -10.93 11.49
CA PRO A 29 11.87 -10.70 11.44
C PRO A 29 12.11 -10.06 10.08
N THR A 30 12.97 -9.04 10.05
CA THR A 30 13.46 -8.47 8.79
C THR A 30 13.79 -9.63 7.85
N PRO A 31 13.14 -9.77 6.68
CA PRO A 31 13.23 -10.98 5.87
C PRO A 31 14.67 -11.26 5.40
N PHE A 32 15.51 -10.23 5.37
CA PHE A 32 16.93 -10.29 5.09
C PHE A 32 17.64 -9.09 5.75
N PRO A 33 18.98 -9.12 5.95
CA PRO A 33 19.74 -8.01 6.50
C PRO A 33 19.55 -6.71 5.70
N ASN A 34 19.36 -5.59 6.39
CA ASN A 34 19.11 -4.28 5.78
C ASN A 34 17.79 -4.19 4.96
N SER A 35 16.83 -5.09 5.20
CA SER A 35 15.50 -4.93 4.63
C SER A 35 14.87 -3.62 5.08
N PHE A 36 14.14 -2.98 4.18
CA PHE A 36 13.44 -1.72 4.42
C PHE A 36 12.05 -1.78 3.81
N LYS A 37 11.23 -0.79 4.17
CA LYS A 37 9.87 -0.64 3.67
C LYS A 37 9.74 0.71 2.95
N CYS A 38 8.86 0.76 1.97
CA CYS A 38 8.43 1.99 1.30
C CYS A 38 6.91 2.05 1.37
N PHE A 39 6.34 3.25 1.34
CA PHE A 39 4.94 3.37 0.95
C PHE A 39 4.77 2.89 -0.49
N THR A 40 3.78 2.02 -0.74
CA THR A 40 3.46 1.52 -2.07
C THR A 40 2.01 1.81 -2.41
N CYS A 41 1.79 2.51 -3.51
CA CYS A 41 0.46 2.86 -4.01
C CYS A 41 0.56 3.09 -5.53
N ASP A 42 -0.54 2.87 -6.24
CA ASP A 42 -0.63 3.16 -7.67
C ASP A 42 -1.75 4.17 -7.95
N ASN A 43 -1.41 5.29 -8.58
CA ASN A 43 -2.33 6.36 -8.98
C ASN A 43 -3.26 6.85 -7.85
N ALA A 44 -2.75 6.97 -6.64
CA ALA A 44 -3.49 7.57 -5.53
C ALA A 44 -3.78 9.05 -5.83
N VAL A 45 -4.96 9.54 -5.43
CA VAL A 45 -5.39 10.92 -5.72
C VAL A 45 -4.47 11.98 -5.11
N ASP A 46 -3.80 11.66 -4.01
CA ASP A 46 -2.85 12.52 -3.33
C ASP A 46 -1.88 11.70 -2.45
N ASN A 47 -0.92 12.40 -1.84
CA ASN A 47 0.07 11.81 -0.95
C ASN A 47 -0.54 11.24 0.34
N TYR A 48 -1.62 11.85 0.84
CA TYR A 48 -2.26 11.42 2.09
C TYR A 48 -2.92 10.05 1.91
N ASN A 49 -3.75 9.91 0.89
CA ASN A 49 -4.43 8.66 0.53
C ASN A 49 -3.41 7.56 0.23
N CYS A 50 -2.33 7.87 -0.50
CA CYS A 50 -1.25 6.91 -0.74
C CYS A 50 -0.66 6.38 0.59
N ASN A 51 -0.25 7.27 1.50
CA ASN A 51 0.38 6.86 2.76
C ASN A 51 -0.62 6.17 3.71
N ARG A 52 -1.89 6.60 3.70
CA ARG A 52 -2.92 6.08 4.60
C ARG A 52 -3.28 4.63 4.32
N TRP A 53 -3.30 4.24 3.04
CA TRP A 53 -3.74 2.91 2.60
C TRP A 53 -2.60 2.01 2.13
N ALA A 54 -1.37 2.52 2.09
CA ALA A 54 -0.20 1.71 1.81
C ALA A 54 -0.02 0.63 2.89
N GLU A 55 0.17 -0.60 2.43
CA GLU A 55 0.38 -1.75 3.32
C GLU A 55 1.78 -1.73 3.94
N ASP A 56 1.88 -2.23 5.17
CA ASP A 56 3.14 -2.32 5.92
C ASP A 56 3.99 -3.54 5.48
N ARG A 57 4.38 -3.57 4.20
CA ARG A 57 5.12 -4.68 3.56
C ARG A 57 6.60 -4.36 3.34
N TRP A 58 7.43 -5.38 3.41
CA TRP A 58 8.86 -5.30 3.08
C TRP A 58 9.08 -5.13 1.57
N CYS A 59 10.09 -4.34 1.19
CA CYS A 59 10.55 -4.28 -0.19
C CYS A 59 11.28 -5.57 -0.58
N PRO A 60 11.27 -5.96 -1.87
CA PRO A 60 12.06 -7.11 -2.34
C PRO A 60 13.56 -6.84 -2.19
N GLU A 61 14.37 -7.88 -2.06
CA GLU A 61 15.83 -7.77 -1.85
C GLU A 61 16.57 -7.06 -3.00
N SER A 62 16.01 -7.10 -4.21
CA SER A 62 16.53 -6.36 -5.37
C SER A 62 16.37 -4.85 -5.25
N ALA A 63 15.39 -4.38 -4.48
CA ALA A 63 15.14 -2.96 -4.31
C ALA A 63 16.19 -2.31 -3.40
N ARG A 64 16.53 -1.06 -3.72
CA ARG A 64 17.51 -0.26 -2.98
C ARG A 64 17.00 1.13 -2.64
N TYR A 65 15.87 1.54 -3.24
CA TYR A 65 15.33 2.89 -3.12
C TYR A 65 13.80 2.85 -3.02
N CYS A 66 13.22 3.96 -2.55
CA CYS A 66 11.79 4.23 -2.67
C CYS A 66 11.59 5.26 -3.78
N LEU A 67 10.91 4.89 -4.87
CA LEU A 67 10.54 5.80 -5.95
C LEU A 67 9.18 6.42 -5.64
N THR A 68 9.06 7.73 -5.88
CA THR A 68 7.80 8.46 -5.84
C THR A 68 7.65 9.27 -7.12
N ALA A 69 6.57 9.03 -7.86
CA ALA A 69 6.14 9.85 -8.98
C ALA A 69 4.89 10.62 -8.55
N HIS A 70 4.95 11.94 -8.59
CA HIS A 70 3.86 12.82 -8.15
C HIS A 70 3.54 13.78 -9.28
N LEU A 71 2.35 13.63 -9.87
CA LEU A 71 1.86 14.54 -10.88
C LEU A 71 1.06 15.66 -10.23
N PHE A 72 1.33 16.88 -10.68
CA PHE A 72 0.66 18.09 -10.23
C PHE A 72 -0.02 18.81 -11.39
N THR A 73 -1.08 19.55 -11.08
CA THR A 73 -1.60 20.59 -11.97
C THR A 73 -0.61 21.75 -12.06
N ALA A 74 -0.75 22.62 -13.05
CA ALA A 74 0.04 23.85 -13.15
C ALA A 74 -0.11 24.79 -11.94
N ARG A 75 -1.16 24.59 -11.12
CA ARG A 75 -1.41 25.35 -9.87
C ARG A 75 -0.82 24.65 -8.63
N GLY A 76 -0.19 23.49 -8.79
CA GLY A 76 0.42 22.73 -7.70
C GLY A 76 -0.53 21.77 -6.97
N GLU A 77 -1.74 21.55 -7.49
CA GLU A 77 -2.67 20.57 -6.91
C GLU A 77 -2.27 19.15 -7.32
N SER A 78 -2.39 18.19 -6.41
CA SER A 78 -2.07 16.79 -6.73
C SER A 78 -3.10 16.20 -7.70
N THR A 79 -2.65 15.55 -8.76
CA THR A 79 -3.51 14.79 -9.68
C THR A 79 -3.33 13.29 -9.50
N SER A 80 -2.10 12.83 -9.27
CA SER A 80 -1.83 11.44 -8.93
C SER A 80 -0.49 11.28 -8.22
N VAL A 81 -0.41 10.24 -7.39
CA VAL A 81 0.80 9.81 -6.68
C VAL A 81 0.96 8.30 -6.85
N THR A 82 2.11 7.88 -7.36
CA THR A 82 2.52 6.48 -7.40
C THR A 82 3.82 6.34 -6.60
N LYS A 83 3.84 5.39 -5.67
CA LYS A 83 5.03 5.08 -4.85
C LYS A 83 5.32 3.59 -4.94
N ARG A 84 6.59 3.23 -5.00
CA ARG A 84 7.02 1.83 -5.10
C ARG A 84 8.45 1.63 -4.63
N CYS A 85 8.76 0.42 -4.21
CA CYS A 85 10.15 -0.03 -4.09
C CYS A 85 10.80 -0.02 -5.50
N ALA A 86 12.07 0.37 -5.58
CA ALA A 86 12.77 0.52 -6.84
C ALA A 86 14.23 0.08 -6.75
N THR A 87 14.74 -0.41 -7.86
CA THR A 87 16.17 -0.70 -8.09
C THR A 87 16.94 0.59 -8.41
N GLY A 88 18.27 0.51 -8.45
CA GLY A 88 19.10 1.65 -8.83
C GLY A 88 18.95 2.09 -10.28
N GLU A 89 18.66 1.14 -11.19
CA GLU A 89 18.42 1.45 -12.60
C GLU A 89 17.15 2.30 -12.78
N GLU A 90 16.08 1.93 -12.08
CA GLU A 90 14.80 2.64 -12.14
C GLU A 90 14.86 4.05 -11.56
N CYS A 91 15.74 4.28 -10.58
CA CYS A 91 15.98 5.59 -9.98
C CYS A 91 17.19 6.33 -10.57
N HIS A 92 17.81 5.82 -11.64
CA HIS A 92 19.07 6.39 -12.15
C HIS A 92 18.90 7.80 -12.73
N ARG A 93 17.73 8.11 -13.28
CA ARG A 93 17.39 9.44 -13.80
C ARG A 93 16.07 9.90 -13.20
N VAL A 94 16.16 10.80 -12.22
CA VAL A 94 15.03 11.41 -11.55
C VAL A 94 14.97 12.91 -11.86
N GLY A 95 13.77 13.48 -11.80
CA GLY A 95 13.50 14.87 -12.10
C GLY A 95 12.01 15.17 -12.06
N CYS A 96 11.66 16.39 -12.47
CA CYS A 96 10.29 16.85 -12.68
C CYS A 96 10.09 17.20 -14.15
#